data_AF-A0A2H0NFY2-F1
#
_entry.id   AF-A0A2H0NFY2-F1
#
_cell.length_a   1.000
_cell.length_b   1.000
_cell.length_c   1.000
_cell.angle_alpha   90.00
_cell.angle_beta   90.00
_cell.angle_gamma   90.00
#
_symmetry.space_group_name_H-M   'P 1'
#
loop_
_entity.id
_entity.type
_entity.pdbx_description
1 polymer ?
#
loop_
_entity_poly.entity_id
_entity_poly.type
_entity_poly.pdbx_seq_one_letter_code
_entity_poly.pdbx_strand_id
1 'polypeptide(L)'
;MLINKKITVLFIIFLAVIFLFPDIVMAQSDPFGVNELNNTVLGTKDLTDTIAGIINIFLGFLGILATLIILYGGFIWMTSQGSADKIDRAKRIIINGVIGLVIILSAYAIARFLLRESGNAFFGGGGGGGQYHGGQGMGGGVLENHYPARNATDIPRNTNIYITFNEPMNLNFVTTNGCNPNYTECIDDSYIQLIDEDDNVILGADLMVQYDANHQVFEINPYGNDPNNHLGNAGGSMRYQAVLINLETGNGQPAFPFTGFYDWYFTVNNELDLIPPEVTSVLPVDGSTNNPRNSAVQMNFSEAVNPIFAAGVYPPFQNITLAGANILNGSYLISNQYRTVEFITDELCGVNSCGGDVYCLPGNENLTGTVTTAIEDMAGNSLANNYIWSFGTNDTIDLTPPYIISMDSGADLSLDDPIEAVFSKNLLSSSVNSEHINLVKVPNLPVNYWLRVVDNNTVSVRHDRFDPLTQYTPTFSSGIQDILQNCWYPCVCDDPGGSCACDQDPTQPCAAGTRCEGPDV
;
A
#
# COMPACT_ATOMS: atom_id res chain seq x y z
N MET A 1 -71.65 12.58 -23.31
CA MET A 1 -71.16 11.24 -23.72
C MET A 1 -71.35 10.31 -22.52
N LEU A 2 -72.30 9.37 -22.61
CA LEU A 2 -72.63 8.44 -21.53
C LEU A 2 -71.44 7.49 -21.32
N ILE A 3 -70.70 7.65 -20.23
CA ILE A 3 -69.62 6.74 -19.85
C ILE A 3 -70.25 5.36 -19.62
N ASN A 4 -69.80 4.38 -20.39
CA ASN A 4 -70.38 3.05 -20.41
C ASN A 4 -70.08 2.36 -19.07
N LYS A 5 -71.09 2.18 -18.20
CA LYS A 5 -70.95 1.65 -16.83
C LYS A 5 -70.17 0.34 -16.74
N LYS A 6 -70.12 -0.45 -17.83
CA LYS A 6 -69.34 -1.69 -17.91
C LYS A 6 -67.83 -1.48 -17.91
N ILE A 7 -67.34 -0.36 -18.45
CA ILE A 7 -65.90 -0.03 -18.52
C ILE A 7 -65.41 0.48 -17.16
N THR A 8 -66.24 1.24 -16.44
CA THR A 8 -65.94 1.70 -15.08
C THR A 8 -65.86 0.53 -14.10
N VAL A 9 -66.74 -0.47 -14.24
CA VAL A 9 -66.71 -1.69 -13.41
C VAL A 9 -65.48 -2.56 -13.72
N LEU A 10 -65.09 -2.69 -14.99
CA LEU A 10 -63.88 -3.44 -15.36
C LEU A 10 -62.60 -2.79 -14.82
N PHE A 11 -62.54 -1.45 -14.82
CA PHE A 11 -61.41 -0.69 -14.28
C PHE A 11 -61.29 -0.79 -12.76
N ILE A 12 -62.43 -0.81 -12.04
CA ILE A 12 -62.46 -1.01 -10.58
C ILE A 12 -62.08 -2.44 -10.20
N ILE A 13 -62.48 -3.45 -10.98
CA ILE A 13 -62.09 -4.85 -10.76
C ILE A 13 -60.59 -5.05 -11.06
N PHE A 14 -60.07 -4.41 -12.11
CA PHE A 14 -58.63 -4.45 -12.43
C PHE A 14 -57.78 -3.79 -11.33
N LEU A 15 -58.24 -2.66 -10.77
CA LEU A 15 -57.58 -2.03 -9.60
C LEU A 15 -57.67 -2.89 -8.34
N ALA A 16 -58.80 -3.56 -8.10
CA ALA A 16 -58.97 -4.42 -6.92
C ALA A 16 -58.13 -5.71 -6.99
N VAL A 17 -57.88 -6.25 -8.20
CA VAL A 17 -57.03 -7.43 -8.40
C VAL A 17 -55.54 -7.10 -8.20
N ILE A 18 -55.11 -5.88 -8.54
CA ILE A 18 -53.73 -5.40 -8.28
C ILE A 18 -53.47 -5.18 -6.78
N PHE A 19 -54.50 -4.84 -6.00
CA PHE A 19 -54.39 -4.61 -4.55
C PHE A 19 -54.59 -5.86 -3.66
N LEU A 20 -54.90 -7.03 -4.25
CA LEU A 20 -55.18 -8.27 -3.51
C LEU A 20 -54.11 -9.37 -3.66
N PHE A 21 -53.00 -9.10 -4.34
CA PHE A 21 -51.82 -9.96 -4.29
C PHE A 21 -50.84 -9.42 -3.22
N PRO A 22 -50.44 -10.24 -2.23
CA PRO A 22 -49.37 -9.86 -1.32
C PRO A 22 -48.03 -10.02 -2.04
N ASP A 23 -47.38 -8.91 -2.39
CA ASP A 23 -45.96 -8.93 -2.71
C ASP A 23 -45.18 -9.10 -1.41
N ILE A 24 -44.69 -10.31 -1.17
CA ILE A 24 -43.63 -10.57 -0.20
C ILE A 24 -42.32 -10.25 -0.90
N VAL A 25 -41.92 -8.97 -0.88
CA VAL A 25 -40.59 -8.56 -1.28
C VAL A 25 -40.03 -7.69 -0.16
N MET A 26 -39.05 -8.26 0.55
CA MET A 26 -38.17 -7.50 1.41
C MET A 26 -37.30 -6.61 0.53
N ALA A 27 -37.58 -5.31 0.56
CA ALA A 27 -36.64 -4.29 0.13
C ALA A 27 -36.73 -3.14 1.14
N GLN A 28 -35.77 -3.14 2.08
CA GLN A 28 -35.52 -2.06 3.03
C GLN A 28 -34.72 -0.92 2.36
N SER A 29 -35.07 -0.55 1.14
CA SER A 29 -34.52 0.65 0.50
C SER A 29 -35.64 1.68 0.48
N ASP A 30 -35.51 2.77 1.23
CA ASP A 30 -36.39 3.94 1.16
C ASP A 30 -36.15 4.64 -0.20
N PRO A 31 -36.93 4.33 -1.26
CA PRO A 31 -36.62 4.76 -2.62
C PRO A 31 -37.00 6.23 -2.84
N PHE A 32 -37.65 6.84 -1.83
CA PHE A 32 -38.24 8.17 -1.90
C PHE A 32 -37.82 9.07 -0.72
N GLY A 33 -36.91 8.60 0.15
CA GLY A 33 -36.35 9.38 1.27
C GLY A 33 -37.37 9.87 2.30
N VAL A 34 -38.54 9.24 2.38
CA VAL A 34 -39.64 9.71 3.24
C VAL A 34 -39.37 9.48 4.72
N ASN A 35 -38.48 8.55 5.08
CA ASN A 35 -38.08 8.35 6.48
C ASN A 35 -37.13 9.45 6.99
N GLU A 36 -36.47 10.21 6.12
CA GLU A 36 -35.66 11.36 6.51
C GLU A 36 -36.49 12.61 6.88
N LEU A 37 -37.78 12.63 6.52
CA LEU A 37 -38.70 13.71 6.88
C LEU A 37 -39.21 13.62 8.33
N ASN A 38 -39.01 12.49 9.02
CA ASN A 38 -39.39 12.36 10.43
C ASN A 38 -38.36 12.98 11.40
N ASN A 39 -37.20 13.42 10.90
CA ASN A 39 -36.15 14.09 11.68
C ASN A 39 -35.83 15.51 11.17
N THR A 40 -36.78 16.19 10.52
CA THR A 40 -36.62 17.62 10.18
C THR A 40 -36.86 18.52 11.39
N VAL A 41 -35.88 18.53 12.30
CA VAL A 41 -35.65 19.67 13.19
C VAL A 41 -34.80 20.67 12.38
N LEU A 42 -35.43 21.74 11.89
CA LEU A 42 -34.70 22.81 11.21
C LEU A 42 -33.86 23.60 12.21
N GLY A 43 -32.53 23.56 12.04
CA GLY A 43 -31.61 24.47 12.73
C GLY A 43 -30.24 23.91 13.13
N THR A 44 -29.96 22.62 12.97
CA THR A 44 -28.70 22.00 13.46
C THR A 44 -27.95 21.12 12.45
N LYS A 45 -28.36 21.10 11.18
CA LYS A 45 -27.65 20.37 10.11
C LYS A 45 -26.80 21.31 9.27
N ASP A 46 -25.71 20.79 8.72
CA ASP A 46 -24.82 21.54 7.85
C ASP A 46 -25.56 22.07 6.61
N LEU A 47 -25.07 23.21 6.10
CA LEU A 47 -25.65 23.89 4.94
C LEU A 47 -25.75 22.94 3.73
N THR A 48 -24.76 22.07 3.56
CA THR A 48 -24.70 21.06 2.48
C THR A 48 -25.81 20.02 2.58
N ASP A 49 -26.10 19.51 3.77
CA ASP A 49 -27.19 18.54 4.00
C ASP A 49 -28.56 19.17 3.80
N THR A 50 -28.70 20.42 4.21
CA THR A 50 -29.93 21.20 3.99
C THR A 50 -30.16 21.43 2.50
N ILE A 51 -29.11 21.77 1.74
CA ILE A 51 -29.18 21.96 0.30
C ILE A 51 -29.47 20.63 -0.42
N ALA A 52 -28.82 19.53 -0.02
CA ALA A 52 -29.07 18.20 -0.60
C ALA A 52 -30.52 17.74 -0.37
N GLY A 53 -31.06 17.95 0.84
CA GLY A 53 -32.46 17.68 1.15
C GLY A 53 -33.42 18.50 0.29
N ILE A 54 -33.16 19.80 0.10
CA ILE A 54 -33.96 20.66 -0.78
C ILE A 54 -33.92 20.17 -2.23
N ILE A 55 -32.73 19.84 -2.76
CA ILE A 55 -32.57 19.34 -4.14
C ILE A 55 -33.34 18.04 -4.36
N ASN A 56 -33.27 17.10 -3.42
CA ASN A 56 -33.99 15.82 -3.50
C ASN A 56 -35.51 16.03 -3.53
N ILE A 57 -36.04 16.97 -2.74
CA ILE A 57 -37.47 17.33 -2.76
C ILE A 57 -37.88 17.89 -4.14
N PHE A 58 -37.06 18.77 -4.73
CA PHE A 58 -37.34 19.33 -6.06
C PHE A 58 -37.27 18.28 -7.17
N LEU A 59 -36.29 17.37 -7.12
CA LEU A 59 -36.16 16.28 -8.10
C LEU A 59 -37.33 15.30 -8.02
N GLY A 60 -37.78 14.95 -6.81
CA GLY A 60 -38.98 14.14 -6.61
C GLY A 60 -40.23 14.79 -7.22
N PHE A 61 -40.42 16.09 -7.01
CA PHE A 61 -41.53 16.84 -7.59
C PHE A 61 -41.48 16.88 -9.13
N LEU A 62 -40.31 17.10 -9.71
CA LEU A 62 -40.11 17.11 -11.16
C LEU A 62 -40.36 15.74 -11.81
N GLY A 63 -39.98 14.64 -11.15
CA GLY A 63 -40.25 13.28 -11.62
C GLY A 63 -41.74 12.96 -11.69
N ILE A 64 -42.51 13.38 -10.68
CA ILE A 64 -43.97 13.26 -10.66
C ILE A 64 -44.59 14.07 -11.80
N LEU A 65 -44.14 15.31 -12.00
CA LEU A 65 -44.63 16.18 -13.08
C LEU A 65 -44.34 15.60 -14.47
N ALA A 66 -43.14 15.07 -14.69
CA ALA A 66 -42.76 14.41 -15.94
C ALA A 66 -43.67 13.20 -16.24
N THR A 67 -43.97 12.41 -15.20
CA THR A 67 -44.88 11.26 -15.31
C THR A 67 -46.30 11.69 -15.71
N LEU A 68 -46.82 12.78 -15.11
CA LEU A 68 -48.13 13.32 -15.45
C LEU A 68 -48.21 13.86 -16.89
N ILE A 69 -47.14 14.49 -17.39
CA ILE A 69 -47.08 14.99 -18.77
C ILE A 69 -47.10 13.83 -19.77
N ILE A 70 -46.37 12.76 -19.49
CA ILE A 70 -46.36 11.55 -20.34
C ILE A 70 -47.74 10.89 -20.36
N LEU A 71 -48.39 10.75 -19.19
CA LEU A 71 -49.75 10.24 -19.08
C LEU A 71 -50.76 11.10 -19.84
N TYR A 72 -50.63 12.43 -19.76
CA TYR A 72 -51.48 13.37 -20.51
C TYR A 72 -51.29 13.24 -22.02
N GLY A 73 -50.05 13.12 -22.50
CA GLY A 73 -49.74 12.84 -23.90
C GLY A 73 -50.36 11.51 -24.37
N GLY A 74 -50.25 10.46 -23.54
CA GLY A 74 -50.87 9.16 -23.79
C GLY A 74 -52.40 9.24 -23.88
N PHE A 75 -53.05 10.02 -23.01
CA PHE A 75 -54.49 10.23 -23.04
C PHE A 75 -54.95 10.93 -24.33
N ILE A 76 -54.24 11.96 -24.79
CA ILE A 76 -54.56 12.63 -26.07
C ILE A 76 -54.39 11.64 -27.23
N TRP A 77 -53.35 10.80 -27.20
CA TRP A 77 -53.14 9.80 -28.24
C TRP A 77 -54.32 8.82 -28.32
N MET A 78 -54.75 8.27 -27.18
CA MET A 78 -55.88 7.35 -27.10
C MET A 78 -57.22 7.99 -27.51
N THR A 79 -57.39 9.29 -27.30
CA THR A 79 -58.64 10.02 -27.61
C THR A 79 -58.66 10.66 -29.00
N SER A 80 -57.62 10.46 -29.82
CA SER A 80 -57.46 11.17 -31.11
C SER A 80 -58.37 10.69 -32.24
N GLN A 81 -59.06 9.55 -32.11
CA GLN A 81 -60.06 9.05 -33.09
C GLN A 81 -59.60 9.05 -34.56
N GLY A 82 -58.29 8.94 -34.84
CA GLY A 82 -57.74 8.95 -36.19
C GLY A 82 -57.45 10.33 -36.80
N SER A 83 -57.64 11.43 -36.06
CA SER A 83 -57.20 12.77 -36.49
C SER A 83 -55.66 12.86 -36.44
N ALA A 84 -55.03 12.99 -37.61
CA ALA A 84 -53.58 13.07 -37.75
C ALA A 84 -52.98 14.20 -36.89
N ASP A 85 -53.61 15.38 -36.89
CA ASP A 85 -53.14 16.55 -36.13
C ASP A 85 -53.08 16.30 -34.61
N LYS A 86 -54.06 15.56 -34.06
CA LYS A 86 -54.10 15.25 -32.63
C LYS A 86 -53.09 14.19 -32.23
N ILE A 87 -52.86 13.20 -33.11
CA ILE A 87 -51.83 12.17 -32.92
C ILE A 87 -50.44 12.82 -32.92
N ASP A 88 -50.17 13.72 -33.87
CA ASP A 88 -48.88 14.40 -33.95
C ASP A 88 -48.64 15.36 -32.78
N ARG A 89 -49.71 15.94 -32.23
CA ARG A 89 -49.62 16.72 -30.99
C ARG A 89 -49.31 15.82 -29.79
N ALA A 90 -49.96 14.67 -29.67
CA ALA A 90 -49.74 13.73 -28.59
C ALA A 90 -48.30 13.19 -28.58
N LYS A 91 -47.78 12.79 -29.75
CA LYS A 91 -46.40 12.33 -29.91
C LYS A 91 -45.39 13.40 -29.49
N ARG A 92 -45.60 14.67 -29.87
CA ARG A 92 -44.74 15.78 -29.45
C ARG A 92 -44.72 15.98 -27.93
N ILE A 93 -45.87 15.86 -27.27
CA ILE A 93 -45.96 15.97 -25.80
C ILE A 93 -45.18 14.84 -25.12
N ILE A 94 -45.33 13.61 -25.60
CA ILE A 94 -44.61 12.44 -25.04
C ILE A 94 -43.10 12.58 -25.27
N ILE A 95 -42.67 12.90 -26.49
CA ILE A 95 -41.24 13.05 -26.83
C ILE A 95 -40.60 14.16 -26.00
N ASN A 96 -41.25 15.32 -25.89
CA ASN A 96 -40.73 16.42 -25.08
C ASN A 96 -40.67 16.06 -23.58
N GLY A 97 -41.64 15.30 -23.07
CA GLY A 97 -41.63 14.80 -21.70
C GLY A 97 -40.48 13.83 -21.42
N VAL A 98 -40.19 12.91 -22.37
CA VAL A 98 -39.07 11.96 -22.26
C VAL A 98 -37.73 12.68 -22.32
N ILE A 99 -37.56 13.64 -23.24
CA ILE A 99 -36.32 14.44 -23.32
C ILE A 99 -36.10 15.21 -22.01
N GLY A 100 -37.15 15.81 -21.44
CA GLY A 100 -37.07 16.49 -20.15
C GLY A 100 -36.64 15.55 -19.02
N LEU A 101 -37.18 14.32 -18.98
CA LEU A 101 -36.81 13.31 -18.00
C LEU A 101 -35.33 12.89 -18.13
N VAL A 102 -34.85 12.67 -19.36
CA VAL A 102 -33.44 12.33 -19.62
C VAL A 102 -32.53 13.45 -19.16
N ILE A 103 -32.85 14.72 -19.45
CA ILE A 103 -32.06 15.87 -19.00
C ILE A 103 -31.98 15.94 -17.47
N ILE A 104 -33.10 15.71 -16.77
CA ILE A 104 -33.14 15.73 -15.30
C ILE A 104 -32.26 14.60 -14.72
N LEU A 105 -32.37 13.38 -15.27
CA LEU A 105 -31.58 12.23 -14.81
C LEU A 105 -30.09 12.40 -15.12
N SER A 106 -29.74 12.94 -16.30
CA SER A 106 -28.35 13.25 -16.66
C SER A 106 -27.78 14.39 -15.80
N ALA A 107 -28.54 15.45 -15.54
CA ALA A 107 -28.12 16.54 -14.67
C ALA A 107 -27.88 16.05 -13.23
N TYR A 108 -28.73 15.17 -12.72
CA TYR A 108 -28.54 14.53 -11.42
C TYR A 108 -27.30 13.62 -11.39
N ALA A 109 -27.09 12.81 -12.42
CA ALA A 109 -25.90 11.96 -12.54
C ALA A 109 -24.60 12.79 -12.61
N ILE A 110 -24.59 13.89 -13.39
CA ILE A 110 -23.45 14.80 -13.50
C ILE A 110 -23.23 15.55 -12.20
N ALA A 111 -24.28 16.08 -11.56
CA ALA A 111 -24.15 16.75 -10.27
C ALA A 111 -23.60 15.81 -9.19
N ARG A 112 -24.04 14.55 -9.17
CA ARG A 112 -23.52 13.53 -8.25
C ARG A 112 -22.09 13.14 -8.56
N PHE A 113 -21.74 13.01 -9.85
CA PHE A 113 -20.37 12.72 -10.29
C PHE A 113 -19.43 13.87 -9.89
N LEU A 114 -19.83 15.11 -10.15
CA LEU A 114 -19.08 16.30 -9.75
C LEU A 114 -18.99 16.41 -8.23
N LEU A 115 -20.06 16.21 -7.46
CA LEU A 115 -20.01 16.29 -5.99
C LEU A 115 -19.18 15.17 -5.35
N ARG A 116 -19.14 13.97 -5.97
CA ARG A 116 -18.26 12.88 -5.54
C ARG A 116 -16.80 13.18 -5.83
N GLU A 117 -16.49 13.84 -6.94
CA GLU A 117 -15.12 14.20 -7.31
C GLU A 117 -14.66 15.53 -6.67
N SER A 118 -15.59 16.44 -6.36
CA SER A 118 -15.31 17.80 -5.86
C SER A 118 -15.48 17.96 -4.36
N GLY A 119 -16.02 16.95 -3.66
CA GLY A 119 -16.17 16.94 -2.20
C GLY A 119 -14.85 16.96 -1.44
N ASN A 120 -13.74 16.53 -2.07
CA ASN A 120 -12.42 16.51 -1.45
C ASN A 120 -11.49 17.68 -1.83
N ALA A 121 -11.82 18.50 -2.84
CA ALA A 121 -10.81 19.35 -3.47
C ALA A 121 -11.02 20.88 -3.40
N PHE A 122 -12.18 21.41 -2.94
CA PHE A 122 -12.40 22.88 -3.08
C PHE A 122 -13.02 23.66 -1.92
N PHE A 123 -13.54 23.04 -0.85
CA PHE A 123 -14.04 23.80 0.32
C PHE A 123 -13.65 23.10 1.63
N GLY A 124 -12.50 23.48 2.19
CA GLY A 124 -12.10 23.08 3.53
C GLY A 124 -13.06 23.63 4.60
N GLY A 125 -13.47 22.78 5.54
CA GLY A 125 -14.37 23.17 6.62
C GLY A 125 -14.72 22.11 7.68
N GLY A 126 -13.77 21.24 8.07
CA GLY A 126 -13.69 20.66 9.42
C GLY A 126 -14.72 19.60 9.84
N GLY A 127 -14.39 18.33 9.63
CA GLY A 127 -15.09 17.19 10.23
C GLY A 127 -14.48 15.83 9.86
N GLY A 128 -13.25 15.57 10.32
CA GLY A 128 -12.64 14.24 10.54
C GLY A 128 -12.65 13.22 9.39
N GLY A 129 -11.51 13.04 8.73
CA GLY A 129 -11.31 11.91 7.81
C GLY A 129 -10.37 12.16 6.63
N GLY A 130 -9.74 13.34 6.52
CA GLY A 130 -8.44 13.42 5.88
C GLY A 130 -7.43 12.76 6.82
N GLN A 131 -7.35 11.43 6.80
CA GLN A 131 -6.20 10.76 7.38
C GLN A 131 -5.00 11.25 6.59
N TYR A 132 -4.19 12.07 7.24
CA TYR A 132 -2.77 12.10 6.96
C TYR A 132 -2.25 10.69 7.20
N HIS A 133 -2.35 9.82 6.19
CA HIS A 133 -1.46 8.67 6.12
C HIS A 133 -0.05 9.25 6.13
N GLY A 134 0.75 8.87 7.12
CA GLY A 134 2.06 9.46 7.38
C GLY A 134 2.91 9.47 6.12
N GLY A 135 3.02 10.66 5.51
CA GLY A 135 3.81 10.92 4.32
C GLY A 135 5.31 10.91 4.63
N GLN A 136 5.81 9.76 5.03
CA GLN A 136 7.22 9.44 5.04
C GLN A 136 7.34 8.09 4.33
N GLY A 137 8.29 7.97 3.42
CA GLY A 137 8.62 6.64 2.90
C GLY A 137 9.01 5.73 4.06
N MET A 138 8.83 4.43 3.89
CA MET A 138 9.26 3.45 4.89
C MET A 138 10.80 3.42 4.99
N GLY A 139 11.33 3.43 6.22
CA GLY A 139 12.77 3.33 6.49
C GLY A 139 13.48 4.59 7.01
N GLY A 140 12.85 5.77 6.94
CA GLY A 140 13.45 7.09 7.26
C GLY A 140 13.01 7.65 8.61
N GLY A 141 12.48 6.79 9.49
CA GLY A 141 12.01 7.11 10.84
C GLY A 141 12.14 5.90 11.75
N VAL A 142 11.33 5.85 12.82
CA VAL A 142 11.36 4.72 13.77
C VAL A 142 10.92 3.41 13.11
N LEU A 143 9.91 3.47 12.23
CA LEU A 143 9.42 2.33 11.47
C LEU A 143 10.34 2.05 10.27
N GLU A 144 11.00 0.89 10.29
CA GLU A 144 11.85 0.43 9.21
C GLU A 144 11.02 -0.22 8.10
N ASN A 145 10.21 -1.22 8.46
CA ASN A 145 9.43 -2.00 7.52
C ASN A 145 8.22 -2.68 8.19
N HIS A 146 7.26 -3.14 7.38
CA HIS A 146 6.16 -3.96 7.84
C HIS A 146 5.71 -4.96 6.77
N TYR A 147 5.11 -6.06 7.21
CA TYR A 147 4.46 -7.07 6.36
C TYR A 147 3.06 -7.35 6.91
N PRO A 148 2.02 -7.48 6.07
CA PRO A 148 2.02 -7.32 4.62
C PRO A 148 2.38 -5.91 4.16
N ALA A 149 2.91 -5.78 2.94
CA ALA A 149 3.26 -4.48 2.38
C ALA A 149 2.02 -3.60 2.16
N ARG A 150 2.23 -2.28 2.08
CA ARG A 150 1.15 -1.31 1.82
C ARG A 150 0.41 -1.65 0.52
N ASN A 151 -0.91 -1.66 0.61
CA ASN A 151 -1.85 -2.00 -0.46
C ASN A 151 -1.56 -3.35 -1.13
N ALA A 152 -0.87 -4.26 -0.44
CA ALA A 152 -0.65 -5.60 -0.95
C ALA A 152 -1.99 -6.30 -1.17
N THR A 153 -2.08 -7.02 -2.29
CA THR A 153 -3.22 -7.87 -2.62
C THR A 153 -2.76 -9.33 -2.60
N ASP A 154 -3.72 -10.25 -2.61
CA ASP A 154 -3.46 -11.69 -2.62
C ASP A 154 -2.64 -12.20 -1.44
N ILE A 155 -2.83 -11.61 -0.25
CA ILE A 155 -2.19 -12.08 0.98
C ILE A 155 -2.90 -13.35 1.47
N PRO A 156 -2.19 -14.47 1.71
CA PRO A 156 -2.78 -15.69 2.25
C PRO A 156 -3.38 -15.51 3.65
N ARG A 157 -4.40 -16.29 3.98
CA ARG A 157 -5.18 -16.12 5.22
C ARG A 157 -4.42 -16.45 6.51
N ASN A 158 -3.47 -17.37 6.44
CA ASN A 158 -2.58 -17.78 7.53
C ASN A 158 -1.28 -16.97 7.54
N THR A 159 -1.34 -15.69 7.15
CA THR A 159 -0.18 -14.80 7.16
C THR A 159 -0.09 -14.06 8.49
N ASN A 160 1.07 -14.10 9.13
CA ASN A 160 1.39 -13.24 10.27
C ASN A 160 1.74 -11.81 9.82
N ILE A 161 1.51 -10.86 10.71
CA ILE A 161 1.88 -9.46 10.51
C ILE A 161 3.23 -9.23 11.17
N TYR A 162 4.19 -8.66 10.43
CA TYR A 162 5.52 -8.33 10.95
C TYR A 162 5.74 -6.84 10.93
N ILE A 163 6.39 -6.32 11.97
CA ILE A 163 6.76 -4.91 12.07
C ILE A 163 8.20 -4.84 12.54
N THR A 164 9.04 -4.11 11.81
CA THR A 164 10.45 -3.88 12.14
C THR A 164 10.72 -2.40 12.35
N PHE A 165 11.44 -2.09 13.42
CA PHE A 165 11.81 -0.74 13.82
C PHE A 165 13.33 -0.54 13.82
N ASN A 166 13.77 0.63 13.38
CA ASN A 166 15.17 1.05 13.33
C ASN A 166 15.80 1.22 14.73
N GLU A 167 14.98 1.31 15.77
CA GLU A 167 15.41 1.39 17.17
C GLU A 167 14.54 0.52 18.08
N PRO A 168 15.05 0.09 19.25
CA PRO A 168 14.27 -0.68 20.22
C PRO A 168 12.99 0.05 20.65
N MET A 169 11.89 -0.69 20.80
CA MET A 169 10.59 -0.16 21.20
C MET A 169 10.28 -0.39 22.68
N ASN A 170 9.45 0.47 23.26
CA ASN A 170 8.87 0.24 24.57
C ASN A 170 7.69 -0.73 24.47
N LEU A 171 7.66 -1.76 25.32
CA LEU A 171 6.68 -2.84 25.29
C LEU A 171 5.32 -2.48 25.94
N ASN A 172 4.97 -1.19 26.06
CA ASN A 172 3.69 -0.74 26.63
C ASN A 172 2.46 -1.28 25.85
N PHE A 173 2.63 -1.66 24.59
CA PHE A 173 1.59 -2.23 23.74
C PHE A 173 1.46 -3.75 23.85
N VAL A 174 2.33 -4.40 24.63
CA VAL A 174 2.30 -5.83 24.91
C VAL A 174 1.74 -6.05 26.32
N THR A 175 0.73 -6.91 26.46
CA THR A 175 0.09 -7.20 27.73
C THR A 175 -0.07 -8.71 27.94
N THR A 176 -0.22 -9.10 29.21
CA THR A 176 -0.60 -10.46 29.63
C THR A 176 -2.00 -10.49 30.24
N ASN A 177 -2.61 -9.32 30.45
CA ASN A 177 -3.91 -9.19 31.09
C ASN A 177 -5.02 -9.22 30.05
N GLY A 178 -5.98 -10.14 30.22
CA GLY A 178 -7.15 -10.22 29.34
C GLY A 178 -6.89 -10.91 28.00
N CYS A 179 -5.67 -11.42 27.78
CA CYS A 179 -5.35 -12.24 26.62
C CYS A 179 -6.17 -13.52 26.57
N ASN A 180 -6.36 -14.05 25.37
CA ASN A 180 -6.88 -15.39 25.16
C ASN A 180 -6.08 -16.40 26.03
N PRO A 181 -6.72 -17.33 26.75
CA PRO A 181 -6.02 -18.23 27.67
C PRO A 181 -4.92 -19.09 27.04
N ASN A 182 -4.88 -19.20 25.72
CA ASN A 182 -3.88 -19.95 24.97
C ASN A 182 -2.62 -19.16 24.64
N TYR A 183 -2.59 -17.84 24.90
CA TYR A 183 -1.49 -16.95 24.53
C TYR A 183 -0.75 -16.49 25.78
N THR A 184 0.58 -16.38 25.68
CA THR A 184 1.39 -15.88 26.80
C THR A 184 1.31 -14.36 26.85
N GLU A 185 1.44 -13.72 25.70
CA GLU A 185 1.40 -12.28 25.50
C GLU A 185 0.50 -11.96 24.31
N CYS A 186 -0.22 -10.84 24.41
CA CYS A 186 -1.10 -10.34 23.37
C CYS A 186 -0.98 -8.82 23.24
N ILE A 187 -1.63 -8.27 22.22
CA ILE A 187 -1.62 -6.84 21.91
C ILE A 187 -2.65 -6.08 22.75
N ASP A 188 -2.30 -4.87 23.18
CA ASP A 188 -3.25 -3.88 23.72
C ASP A 188 -3.84 -3.04 22.57
N ASP A 189 -5.18 -3.10 22.44
CA ASP A 189 -5.98 -2.40 21.43
C ASP A 189 -5.81 -0.87 21.42
N SER A 190 -5.25 -0.31 22.49
CA SER A 190 -4.96 1.13 22.59
C SER A 190 -3.80 1.57 21.71
N TYR A 191 -2.97 0.61 21.25
CA TYR A 191 -1.73 0.88 20.54
C TYR A 191 -1.67 0.25 19.15
N ILE A 192 -2.13 -0.99 18.99
CA ILE A 192 -2.16 -1.64 17.68
C ILE A 192 -3.57 -2.18 17.45
N GLN A 193 -4.14 -1.82 16.30
CA GLN A 193 -5.48 -2.22 15.91
C GLN A 193 -5.44 -2.87 14.53
N LEU A 194 -6.22 -3.93 14.37
CA LEU A 194 -6.48 -4.57 13.08
C LEU A 194 -7.98 -4.49 12.80
N ILE A 195 -8.34 -3.76 11.76
CA ILE A 195 -9.71 -3.40 11.42
C ILE A 195 -10.06 -4.04 10.08
N ASP A 196 -11.21 -4.71 9.99
CA ASP A 196 -11.70 -5.28 8.72
C ASP A 196 -12.43 -4.23 7.86
N GLU A 197 -12.86 -4.65 6.67
CA GLU A 197 -13.57 -3.79 5.71
C GLU A 197 -14.95 -3.32 6.17
N ASP A 198 -15.52 -3.96 7.19
CA ASP A 198 -16.82 -3.66 7.80
C ASP A 198 -16.65 -2.80 9.09
N ASP A 199 -15.46 -2.22 9.30
CA ASP A 199 -15.06 -1.45 10.49
C ASP A 199 -15.10 -2.25 11.81
N ASN A 200 -15.06 -3.59 11.76
CA ASN A 200 -14.91 -4.40 12.97
C ASN A 200 -13.44 -4.47 13.38
N VAL A 201 -13.18 -4.14 14.64
CA VAL A 201 -11.84 -4.26 15.24
C VAL A 201 -11.66 -5.69 15.75
N ILE A 202 -10.61 -6.37 15.29
CA ILE A 202 -10.15 -7.62 15.89
C ILE A 202 -9.55 -7.28 17.24
N LEU A 203 -10.06 -7.92 18.30
CA LEU A 203 -9.62 -7.68 19.67
C LEU A 203 -8.14 -8.04 19.81
N GLY A 204 -7.35 -7.15 20.40
CA GLY A 204 -5.94 -7.34 20.69
C GLY A 204 -5.68 -8.50 21.63
N ALA A 205 -6.66 -8.83 22.47
CA ALA A 205 -6.69 -10.05 23.29
C ALA A 205 -6.57 -11.34 22.47
N ASP A 206 -6.99 -11.32 21.20
CA ASP A 206 -6.91 -12.44 20.25
C ASP A 206 -5.71 -12.33 19.29
N LEU A 207 -4.93 -11.25 19.37
CA LEU A 207 -3.69 -11.06 18.60
C LEU A 207 -2.49 -11.51 19.44
N MET A 208 -1.96 -12.70 19.17
CA MET A 208 -0.74 -13.18 19.83
C MET A 208 0.46 -12.38 19.34
N VAL A 209 1.35 -11.97 20.24
CA VAL A 209 2.57 -11.24 19.88
C VAL A 209 3.82 -12.00 20.30
N GLN A 210 4.82 -11.98 19.44
CA GLN A 210 6.19 -12.41 19.71
C GLN A 210 7.15 -11.32 19.25
N TYR A 211 8.34 -11.27 19.83
CA TYR A 211 9.34 -10.28 19.47
C TYR A 211 10.76 -10.78 19.69
N ASP A 212 11.70 -10.14 19.00
CA ASP A 212 13.12 -10.44 19.15
C ASP A 212 13.69 -9.88 20.46
N ALA A 213 14.87 -10.36 20.86
CA ALA A 213 15.49 -9.96 22.12
C ALA A 213 15.84 -8.46 22.20
N ASN A 214 15.95 -7.76 21.06
CA ASN A 214 16.26 -6.33 21.02
C ASN A 214 15.01 -5.44 20.97
N HIS A 215 13.81 -6.03 20.93
CA HIS A 215 12.53 -5.32 20.83
C HIS A 215 12.44 -4.41 19.58
N GLN A 216 12.98 -4.88 18.46
CA GLN A 216 12.97 -4.17 17.17
C GLN A 216 12.06 -4.87 16.16
N VAL A 217 11.89 -6.19 16.28
CA VAL A 217 11.07 -7.00 15.38
C VAL A 217 9.92 -7.59 16.17
N PHE A 218 8.70 -7.35 15.70
CA PHE A 218 7.47 -7.85 16.29
C PHE A 218 6.72 -8.70 15.28
N GLU A 219 6.36 -9.91 15.69
CA GLU A 219 5.46 -10.82 14.99
C GLU A 219 4.10 -10.77 15.69
N ILE A 220 3.07 -10.41 14.94
CA ILE A 220 1.68 -10.42 15.39
C ILE A 220 0.98 -11.53 14.63
N ASN A 221 0.54 -12.55 15.36
CA ASN A 221 -0.20 -13.69 14.85
C ASN A 221 -1.70 -13.50 15.17
N PRO A 222 -2.54 -13.16 14.17
CA PRO A 222 -3.95 -12.84 14.38
C PRO A 222 -4.85 -14.03 14.69
N TYR A 223 -4.34 -15.25 14.53
CA TYR A 223 -5.08 -16.48 14.76
C TYR A 223 -4.50 -17.32 15.91
N GLY A 224 -3.38 -16.87 16.48
CA GLY A 224 -2.63 -17.52 17.53
C GLY A 224 -2.36 -18.99 17.23
N ASN A 225 -2.94 -19.87 18.05
CA ASN A 225 -2.72 -21.31 18.00
C ASN A 225 -3.89 -22.08 17.36
N ASP A 226 -4.94 -21.40 16.88
CA ASP A 226 -6.07 -22.06 16.22
C ASP A 226 -5.86 -22.12 14.70
N PRO A 227 -5.56 -23.29 14.12
CA PRO A 227 -5.35 -23.44 12.68
C PRO A 227 -6.65 -23.33 11.87
N ASN A 228 -7.81 -23.10 12.50
CA ASN A 228 -9.08 -22.88 11.80
C ASN A 228 -9.53 -21.42 11.85
N ASN A 229 -8.94 -20.63 12.73
CA ASN A 229 -9.15 -19.19 12.78
C ASN A 229 -8.08 -18.57 11.87
N HIS A 230 -8.44 -17.83 10.84
CA HIS A 230 -7.47 -17.18 9.96
C HIS A 230 -8.09 -15.88 9.48
N LEU A 231 -7.27 -14.92 9.06
CA LEU A 231 -7.77 -13.67 8.50
C LEU A 231 -8.65 -13.92 7.26
N GLY A 232 -9.51 -12.96 6.97
CA GLY A 232 -10.46 -13.02 5.85
C GLY A 232 -11.52 -14.10 6.03
N ASN A 233 -12.21 -14.41 4.94
CA ASN A 233 -13.23 -15.44 4.90
C ASN A 233 -12.94 -16.44 3.78
N ALA A 234 -13.53 -17.64 3.85
CA ALA A 234 -13.36 -18.65 2.81
C ALA A 234 -14.14 -18.32 1.51
N GLY A 235 -14.98 -17.29 1.53
CA GLY A 235 -15.92 -16.93 0.45
C GLY A 235 -15.42 -15.86 -0.52
N GLY A 236 -14.29 -15.21 -0.25
CA GLY A 236 -13.73 -14.15 -1.07
C GLY A 236 -12.59 -13.41 -0.37
N SER A 237 -12.05 -12.41 -1.07
CA SER A 237 -11.01 -11.55 -0.52
C SER A 237 -11.61 -10.50 0.41
N MET A 238 -10.88 -10.15 1.47
CA MET A 238 -11.28 -9.17 2.48
C MET A 238 -10.14 -8.17 2.70
N ARG A 239 -10.49 -6.89 2.77
CA ARG A 239 -9.51 -5.83 3.07
C ARG A 239 -9.38 -5.63 4.57
N TYR A 240 -8.15 -5.41 5.02
CA TYR A 240 -7.80 -5.05 6.40
C TYR A 240 -7.03 -3.74 6.44
N GLN A 241 -7.19 -3.01 7.55
CA GLN A 241 -6.40 -1.86 7.95
C GLN A 241 -5.65 -2.19 9.23
N ALA A 242 -4.33 -2.08 9.20
CA ALA A 242 -3.52 -2.14 10.40
C ALA A 242 -3.14 -0.71 10.83
N VAL A 243 -3.29 -0.42 12.11
CA VAL A 243 -3.08 0.91 12.68
C VAL A 243 -2.15 0.80 13.89
N LEU A 244 -1.08 1.58 13.88
CA LEU A 244 -0.13 1.75 14.99
C LEU A 244 -0.35 3.13 15.58
N ILE A 245 -0.62 3.23 16.87
CA ILE A 245 -1.03 4.46 17.55
C ILE A 245 -0.27 4.57 18.87
N ASN A 246 0.18 5.78 19.21
CA ASN A 246 0.81 6.09 20.51
C ASN A 246 2.00 5.18 20.88
N LEU A 247 2.67 4.57 19.90
CA LEU A 247 3.86 3.77 20.16
C LEU A 247 5.01 4.66 20.63
N GLU A 248 5.82 4.14 21.54
CA GLU A 248 7.00 4.81 22.10
C GLU A 248 8.26 3.98 21.83
N THR A 249 9.36 4.67 21.55
CA THR A 249 10.69 4.07 21.47
C THR A 249 11.16 3.68 22.87
N GLY A 250 12.18 2.84 22.96
CA GLY A 250 12.77 2.42 24.24
C GLY A 250 13.32 3.59 25.08
N ASN A 251 13.52 4.75 24.45
CA ASN A 251 13.91 6.00 25.11
C ASN A 251 12.71 6.86 25.56
N GLY A 252 11.48 6.35 25.43
CA GLY A 252 10.24 7.04 25.79
C GLY A 252 9.87 8.19 24.87
N GLN A 253 10.38 8.21 23.63
CA GLN A 253 9.97 9.20 22.62
C GLN A 253 8.81 8.64 21.78
N PRO A 254 7.85 9.48 21.34
CA PRO A 254 6.81 9.02 20.42
C PRO A 254 7.43 8.52 19.11
N ALA A 255 7.03 7.32 18.67
CA ALA A 255 7.50 6.72 17.42
C ALA A 255 7.02 7.49 16.19
N PHE A 256 5.85 8.11 16.28
CA PHE A 256 5.22 8.89 15.21
C PHE A 256 4.92 10.32 15.68
N PRO A 257 5.93 11.18 15.85
CA PRO A 257 5.77 12.48 16.51
C PRO A 257 4.92 13.50 15.73
N PHE A 258 4.78 13.35 14.42
CA PHE A 258 4.05 14.30 13.57
C PHE A 258 2.58 13.93 13.38
N THR A 259 2.29 12.65 13.18
CA THR A 259 0.94 12.14 12.93
C THR A 259 0.29 11.52 14.16
N GLY A 260 1.08 11.03 15.12
CA GLY A 260 0.62 10.26 16.28
C GLY A 260 0.27 8.80 15.96
N PHE A 261 0.18 8.45 14.67
CA PHE A 261 -0.15 7.11 14.20
C PHE A 261 0.50 6.80 12.85
N TYR A 262 0.55 5.52 12.52
CA TYR A 262 0.90 4.99 11.20
C TYR A 262 -0.10 3.91 10.82
N ASP A 263 -0.59 3.92 9.59
CA ASP A 263 -1.51 2.91 9.11
C ASP A 263 -1.25 2.49 7.66
N TRP A 264 -1.70 1.29 7.35
CA TRP A 264 -1.66 0.74 6.00
C TRP A 264 -2.81 -0.24 5.80
N TYR A 265 -3.10 -0.48 4.51
CA TYR A 265 -4.09 -1.46 4.10
C TYR A 265 -3.43 -2.65 3.42
N PHE A 266 -4.07 -3.80 3.51
CA PHE A 266 -3.73 -4.99 2.72
C PHE A 266 -5.00 -5.82 2.48
N THR A 267 -5.00 -6.65 1.44
CA THR A 267 -6.14 -7.48 1.06
C THR A 267 -5.76 -8.95 1.18
N VAL A 268 -6.48 -9.66 2.05
CA VAL A 268 -6.34 -11.08 2.29
C VAL A 268 -7.22 -11.85 1.31
N ASN A 269 -6.69 -12.87 0.64
CA ASN A 269 -7.44 -13.71 -0.29
C ASN A 269 -8.18 -14.85 0.44
N ASN A 270 -8.70 -15.82 -0.29
CA ASN A 270 -9.42 -16.97 0.27
C ASN A 270 -8.55 -18.25 0.39
N GLU A 271 -7.25 -18.15 0.15
CA GLU A 271 -6.32 -19.27 0.10
C GLU A 271 -5.41 -19.31 1.33
N LEU A 272 -4.84 -20.50 1.61
CA LEU A 272 -3.82 -20.69 2.63
C LEU A 272 -2.48 -20.88 1.94
N ASP A 273 -1.45 -20.28 2.53
CA ASP A 273 -0.09 -20.52 2.11
C ASP A 273 0.43 -21.82 2.73
N LEU A 274 0.79 -22.74 1.86
CA LEU A 274 1.38 -24.04 2.21
C LEU A 274 2.68 -24.27 1.42
N ILE A 275 3.17 -23.23 0.73
CA ILE A 275 4.33 -23.32 -0.14
C ILE A 275 5.54 -22.85 0.67
N PRO A 276 6.54 -23.71 0.90
CA PRO A 276 7.76 -23.28 1.55
C PRO A 276 8.51 -22.21 0.76
N PRO A 277 9.24 -21.31 1.44
CA PRO A 277 10.12 -20.37 0.77
C PRO A 277 11.29 -21.11 0.11
N GLU A 278 11.84 -20.54 -0.96
CA GLU A 278 13.02 -21.04 -1.67
C GLU A 278 14.06 -19.93 -1.84
N VAL A 279 15.35 -20.28 -1.79
CA VAL A 279 16.42 -19.35 -2.17
C VAL A 279 16.49 -19.26 -3.70
N THR A 280 16.14 -18.10 -4.25
CA THR A 280 16.07 -17.85 -5.70
C THR A 280 17.41 -17.47 -6.30
N SER A 281 18.22 -16.72 -5.56
CA SER A 281 19.56 -16.31 -6.00
C SER A 281 20.44 -15.93 -4.81
N VAL A 282 21.75 -16.03 -5.01
CA VAL A 282 22.78 -15.62 -4.05
C VAL A 282 23.84 -14.78 -4.75
N LEU A 283 24.37 -13.78 -4.04
CA LEU A 283 25.55 -13.03 -4.41
C LEU A 283 26.58 -13.14 -3.27
N PRO A 284 27.86 -13.39 -3.54
CA PRO A 284 28.39 -13.84 -4.81
C PRO A 284 27.74 -15.14 -5.33
N VAL A 285 27.66 -15.27 -6.66
CA VAL A 285 27.00 -16.39 -7.32
C VAL A 285 27.70 -17.70 -6.99
N ASP A 286 26.94 -18.79 -6.85
CA ASP A 286 27.48 -20.12 -6.57
C ASP A 286 28.55 -20.53 -7.61
N GLY A 287 29.68 -21.02 -7.11
CA GLY A 287 30.84 -21.44 -7.90
C GLY A 287 31.71 -20.29 -8.44
N SER A 288 31.38 -19.03 -8.18
CA SER A 288 32.26 -17.90 -8.55
C SER A 288 33.57 -17.95 -7.74
N THR A 289 34.70 -17.54 -8.34
CA THR A 289 36.03 -17.76 -7.73
C THR A 289 36.87 -16.50 -7.50
N ASN A 290 36.42 -15.33 -7.96
CA ASN A 290 37.25 -14.13 -8.02
C ASN A 290 36.47 -12.87 -7.63
N ASN A 291 35.79 -12.92 -6.49
CA ASN A 291 35.01 -11.80 -5.98
C ASN A 291 35.90 -10.85 -5.15
N PRO A 292 35.79 -9.52 -5.32
CA PRO A 292 36.46 -8.56 -4.46
C PRO A 292 36.11 -8.81 -2.99
N ARG A 293 37.07 -8.68 -2.08
CA ARG A 293 36.83 -9.02 -0.68
C ARG A 293 35.88 -8.06 0.05
N ASN A 294 35.61 -6.87 -0.49
CA ASN A 294 34.57 -5.97 0.01
C ASN A 294 33.14 -6.33 -0.42
N SER A 295 32.95 -7.50 -1.05
CA SER A 295 31.61 -8.00 -1.39
C SER A 295 30.84 -8.36 -0.13
N ALA A 296 29.65 -7.78 0.03
CA ALA A 296 28.64 -8.32 0.93
C ALA A 296 28.03 -9.59 0.32
N VAL A 297 27.48 -10.44 1.19
CA VAL A 297 26.78 -11.67 0.76
C VAL A 297 25.29 -11.41 0.81
N GLN A 298 24.59 -11.60 -0.31
CA GLN A 298 23.15 -11.40 -0.44
C GLN A 298 22.47 -12.72 -0.78
N MET A 299 21.30 -12.96 -0.18
CA MET A 299 20.45 -14.12 -0.39
C MET A 299 19.04 -13.63 -0.67
N ASN A 300 18.48 -13.99 -1.82
CA ASN A 300 17.11 -13.61 -2.20
C ASN A 300 16.18 -14.82 -2.11
N PHE A 301 15.00 -14.61 -1.54
CA PHE A 301 13.98 -15.63 -1.34
C PHE A 301 12.82 -15.47 -2.33
N SER A 302 12.10 -16.57 -2.61
CA SER A 302 10.89 -16.59 -3.45
C SER A 302 9.78 -15.71 -2.87
N GLU A 303 9.78 -15.59 -1.55
CA GLU A 303 8.78 -14.89 -0.75
C GLU A 303 9.40 -14.21 0.48
N ALA A 304 8.56 -13.47 1.21
CA ALA A 304 8.96 -12.81 2.42
C ALA A 304 9.23 -13.86 3.52
N VAL A 305 10.36 -13.75 4.21
CA VAL A 305 10.76 -14.69 5.28
C VAL A 305 10.76 -14.03 6.64
N ASN A 306 10.48 -14.81 7.68
CA ASN A 306 10.37 -14.35 9.05
C ASN A 306 11.68 -13.67 9.51
N PRO A 307 11.66 -12.35 9.80
CA PRO A 307 12.85 -11.60 10.19
C PRO A 307 13.49 -12.09 11.49
N ILE A 308 12.73 -12.68 12.42
CA ILE A 308 13.24 -13.22 13.69
C ILE A 308 14.21 -14.39 13.43
N PHE A 309 13.96 -15.17 12.39
CA PHE A 309 14.78 -16.32 12.03
C PHE A 309 15.82 -16.04 10.94
N ALA A 310 15.64 -14.96 10.18
CA ALA A 310 16.47 -14.63 9.03
C ALA A 310 17.53 -13.53 9.30
N ALA A 311 17.37 -12.75 10.37
CA ALA A 311 18.30 -11.68 10.75
C ALA A 311 18.91 -11.92 12.15
N GLY A 312 20.10 -11.36 12.37
CA GLY A 312 20.78 -11.46 13.65
C GLY A 312 22.29 -11.30 13.57
N VAL A 313 22.94 -11.15 14.72
CA VAL A 313 24.40 -11.02 14.82
C VAL A 313 25.02 -12.40 15.06
N TYR A 314 26.04 -12.74 14.27
CA TYR A 314 26.81 -13.97 14.44
C TYR A 314 28.18 -13.69 15.04
N PRO A 315 28.59 -14.43 16.09
CA PRO A 315 27.79 -15.36 16.92
C PRO A 315 26.80 -14.64 17.87
N PRO A 316 25.67 -15.27 18.30
CA PRO A 316 25.37 -16.71 18.23
C PRO A 316 24.40 -17.14 17.12
N PHE A 317 23.90 -16.23 16.27
CA PHE A 317 22.92 -16.53 15.23
C PHE A 317 23.37 -17.63 14.26
N GLN A 318 22.59 -18.70 14.07
CA GLN A 318 23.05 -19.90 13.34
C GLN A 318 22.12 -20.40 12.23
N ASN A 319 20.99 -19.73 12.00
CA ASN A 319 20.03 -20.17 10.98
C ASN A 319 20.57 -19.97 9.57
N ILE A 320 21.42 -18.96 9.40
CA ILE A 320 22.25 -18.74 8.21
C ILE A 320 23.70 -18.67 8.68
N THR A 321 24.57 -19.38 7.99
CA THR A 321 26.01 -19.39 8.31
C THR A 321 26.84 -19.16 7.06
N LEU A 322 27.93 -18.40 7.24
CA LEU A 322 28.99 -18.26 6.26
C LEU A 322 30.27 -18.81 6.89
N ALA A 323 30.76 -19.92 6.35
CA ALA A 323 31.90 -20.65 6.87
C ALA A 323 33.14 -20.43 6.00
N GLY A 324 34.26 -20.17 6.66
CA GLY A 324 35.60 -20.09 6.08
C GLY A 324 36.62 -20.88 6.91
N ALA A 325 37.91 -20.57 6.72
CA ALA A 325 39.02 -21.07 7.52
C ALA A 325 38.99 -20.53 8.96
N ASN A 326 38.48 -19.31 9.13
CA ASN A 326 38.28 -18.65 10.43
C ASN A 326 36.80 -18.35 10.66
N ILE A 327 36.43 -18.08 11.91
CA ILE A 327 35.09 -17.60 12.27
C ILE A 327 34.91 -16.19 11.67
N LEU A 328 33.80 -15.99 10.96
CA LEU A 328 33.45 -14.73 10.33
C LEU A 328 32.40 -14.01 11.16
N ASN A 329 32.82 -13.11 12.04
CA ASN A 329 31.88 -12.27 12.78
C ASN A 329 31.22 -11.26 11.83
N GLY A 330 29.93 -11.02 12.04
CA GLY A 330 29.16 -10.09 11.23
C GLY A 330 27.68 -10.12 11.57
N SER A 331 26.92 -9.35 10.81
CA SER A 331 25.48 -9.17 11.00
C SER A 331 24.71 -9.59 9.75
N TYR A 332 23.64 -10.35 9.96
CA TYR A 332 22.63 -10.66 8.95
C TYR A 332 21.49 -9.64 9.07
N LEU A 333 21.29 -8.86 8.01
CA LEU A 333 20.27 -7.83 7.89
C LEU A 333 19.23 -8.29 6.88
N ILE A 334 17.95 -8.08 7.18
CA ILE A 334 16.86 -8.42 6.27
C ILE A 334 16.21 -7.15 5.74
N SER A 335 16.02 -7.07 4.43
CA SER A 335 15.48 -5.88 3.76
C SER A 335 14.61 -6.28 2.56
N ASN A 336 14.25 -5.31 1.72
CA ASN A 336 13.49 -5.54 0.49
C ASN A 336 12.15 -6.26 0.72
N GLN A 337 11.32 -5.73 1.63
CA GLN A 337 10.05 -6.36 2.04
C GLN A 337 10.24 -7.80 2.56
N TYR A 338 11.31 -8.00 3.34
CA TYR A 338 11.69 -9.27 3.95
C TYR A 338 12.05 -10.40 2.96
N ARG A 339 12.45 -10.06 1.74
CA ARG A 339 12.81 -11.03 0.70
C ARG A 339 14.31 -11.18 0.49
N THR A 340 15.11 -10.29 1.06
CA THR A 340 16.55 -10.25 0.85
C THR A 340 17.27 -10.20 2.17
N VAL A 341 18.14 -11.19 2.43
CA VAL A 341 19.05 -11.20 3.58
C VAL A 341 20.45 -10.87 3.11
N GLU A 342 21.12 -9.98 3.84
CA GLU A 342 22.47 -9.50 3.56
C GLU A 342 23.37 -9.76 4.75
N PHE A 343 24.55 -10.32 4.51
CA PHE A 343 25.59 -10.49 5.51
C PHE A 343 26.73 -9.52 5.24
N ILE A 344 27.02 -8.71 6.26
CA ILE A 344 28.14 -7.78 6.31
C ILE A 344 29.04 -8.20 7.46
N THR A 345 30.34 -8.34 7.19
CA THR A 345 31.33 -8.72 8.21
C THR A 345 31.62 -7.55 9.15
N ASP A 346 32.22 -7.85 10.31
CA ASP A 346 32.75 -6.80 11.20
C ASP A 346 34.21 -6.45 10.89
N GLU A 347 34.83 -7.05 9.87
CA GLU A 347 36.24 -6.86 9.54
C GLU A 347 36.45 -5.60 8.69
N LEU A 348 36.69 -4.46 9.35
CA LEU A 348 37.05 -3.20 8.70
C LEU A 348 38.32 -3.37 7.85
N CYS A 349 38.24 -3.04 6.56
CA CYS A 349 39.33 -3.24 5.61
C CYS A 349 39.61 -2.05 4.71
N GLY A 350 38.74 -1.04 4.69
CA GLY A 350 38.89 0.10 3.79
C GLY A 350 37.90 1.21 4.06
N VAL A 351 37.93 2.20 3.18
CA VAL A 351 37.01 3.33 3.15
C VAL A 351 36.52 3.46 1.70
N ASN A 352 35.21 3.61 1.53
CA ASN A 352 34.58 3.68 0.21
C ASN A 352 34.70 5.09 -0.40
N SER A 353 34.13 5.24 -1.60
CA SER A 353 34.17 6.47 -2.40
C SER A 353 33.50 7.68 -1.74
N CYS A 354 32.64 7.48 -0.74
CA CYS A 354 31.96 8.54 0.03
C CYS A 354 32.58 8.80 1.41
N GLY A 355 33.67 8.11 1.77
CA GLY A 355 34.34 8.26 3.06
C GLY A 355 33.75 7.41 4.20
N GLY A 356 32.84 6.48 3.88
CA GLY A 356 32.28 5.50 4.82
C GLY A 356 33.17 4.26 4.96
N ASP A 357 33.01 3.57 6.08
CA ASP A 357 33.75 2.34 6.39
C ASP A 357 33.34 1.20 5.45
N VAL A 358 34.33 0.39 5.04
CA VAL A 358 34.13 -0.82 4.22
C VAL A 358 34.57 -2.04 5.00
N TYR A 359 33.69 -3.04 5.05
CA TYR A 359 33.92 -4.30 5.73
C TYR A 359 34.19 -5.42 4.73
N CYS A 360 35.20 -6.24 4.97
CA CYS A 360 35.62 -7.25 4.01
C CYS A 360 35.42 -8.67 4.53
N LEU A 361 35.14 -9.57 3.59
CA LEU A 361 35.39 -10.98 3.72
C LEU A 361 36.92 -11.26 3.76
N PRO A 362 37.35 -12.46 4.18
CA PRO A 362 38.74 -12.89 4.02
C PRO A 362 39.15 -12.86 2.55
N GLY A 363 40.40 -12.51 2.27
CA GLY A 363 40.94 -12.52 0.92
C GLY A 363 41.50 -13.89 0.51
N ASN A 364 41.41 -14.21 -0.78
CA ASN A 364 41.87 -15.48 -1.39
C ASN A 364 41.34 -16.73 -0.69
N GLU A 365 40.08 -16.71 -0.26
CA GLU A 365 39.47 -17.79 0.51
C GLU A 365 38.22 -18.32 -0.20
N ASN A 366 37.96 -19.63 -0.05
CA ASN A 366 36.71 -20.22 -0.51
C ASN A 366 35.73 -20.33 0.66
N LEU A 367 34.67 -19.55 0.60
CA LEU A 367 33.62 -19.50 1.61
C LEU A 367 32.46 -20.39 1.22
N THR A 368 31.78 -20.96 2.22
CA THR A 368 30.58 -21.76 2.05
C THR A 368 29.44 -21.16 2.84
N GLY A 369 28.38 -20.74 2.14
CA GLY A 369 27.14 -20.29 2.76
C GLY A 369 26.20 -21.47 3.00
N THR A 370 25.44 -21.43 4.08
CA THR A 370 24.37 -22.40 4.37
C THR A 370 23.17 -21.67 4.95
N VAL A 371 22.04 -21.71 4.23
CA VAL A 371 20.71 -21.37 4.75
C VAL A 371 20.07 -22.66 5.25
N THR A 372 19.68 -22.70 6.51
CA THR A 372 19.11 -23.91 7.13
C THR A 372 17.60 -23.96 6.98
N THR A 373 17.00 -25.14 7.21
CA THR A 373 15.55 -25.31 7.32
C THR A 373 14.91 -24.61 8.52
N ALA A 374 15.65 -23.82 9.31
CA ALA A 374 15.09 -22.99 10.37
C ALA A 374 14.51 -21.66 9.84
N ILE A 375 14.76 -21.32 8.57
CA ILE A 375 14.12 -20.19 7.91
C ILE A 375 12.68 -20.55 7.59
N GLU A 376 11.76 -19.69 7.98
CA GLU A 376 10.32 -19.80 7.75
C GLU A 376 9.83 -18.60 6.94
N ASP A 377 8.76 -18.78 6.16
CA ASP A 377 8.04 -17.68 5.51
C ASP A 377 7.14 -16.93 6.52
N MET A 378 6.35 -15.97 6.02
CA MET A 378 5.40 -15.21 6.84
C MET A 378 4.15 -15.99 7.26
N ALA A 379 3.97 -17.21 6.75
CA ALA A 379 2.87 -18.11 7.05
C ALA A 379 3.29 -19.31 7.93
N GLY A 380 4.57 -19.40 8.27
CA GLY A 380 5.16 -20.45 9.11
C GLY A 380 5.60 -21.70 8.36
N ASN A 381 5.71 -21.69 7.02
CA ASN A 381 6.30 -22.82 6.30
C ASN A 381 7.83 -22.70 6.32
N SER A 382 8.50 -23.74 6.81
CA SER A 382 9.97 -23.79 6.83
C SER A 382 10.56 -24.20 5.48
N LEU A 383 11.73 -23.66 5.15
CA LEU A 383 12.51 -24.02 3.96
C LEU A 383 12.64 -25.55 3.83
N ALA A 384 12.31 -26.09 2.65
CA ALA A 384 12.16 -27.54 2.46
C ALA A 384 13.47 -28.34 2.67
N ASN A 385 14.62 -27.76 2.30
CA ASN A 385 15.95 -28.35 2.47
C ASN A 385 16.98 -27.25 2.72
N ASN A 386 18.08 -27.56 3.40
CA ASN A 386 19.20 -26.63 3.50
C ASN A 386 19.70 -26.22 2.11
N TYR A 387 19.87 -24.92 1.88
CA TYR A 387 20.50 -24.39 0.68
C TYR A 387 21.97 -24.10 0.96
N ILE A 388 22.87 -24.71 0.19
CA ILE A 388 24.32 -24.61 0.38
C ILE A 388 24.94 -24.14 -0.93
N TRP A 389 25.80 -23.14 -0.84
CA TRP A 389 26.55 -22.63 -1.99
C TRP A 389 27.98 -22.26 -1.57
N SER A 390 28.87 -22.16 -2.54
CA SER A 390 30.27 -21.79 -2.28
C SER A 390 30.78 -20.76 -3.28
N PHE A 391 31.68 -19.89 -2.82
CA PHE A 391 32.31 -18.89 -3.66
C PHE A 391 33.71 -18.51 -3.15
N GLY A 392 34.56 -18.08 -4.06
CA GLY A 392 35.93 -17.62 -3.79
C GLY A 392 36.06 -16.11 -3.79
N THR A 393 36.84 -15.58 -2.85
CA THR A 393 37.25 -14.18 -2.79
C THR A 393 38.68 -13.99 -3.31
N ASN A 394 39.07 -12.74 -3.57
CA ASN A 394 40.45 -12.35 -3.87
C ASN A 394 40.93 -11.25 -2.91
N ASP A 395 42.21 -10.85 -2.99
CA ASP A 395 42.76 -9.77 -2.14
C ASP A 395 42.47 -8.35 -2.64
N THR A 396 41.63 -8.19 -3.66
CA THR A 396 41.34 -6.88 -4.25
C THR A 396 40.10 -6.25 -3.63
N ILE A 397 40.11 -4.92 -3.54
CA ILE A 397 38.96 -4.10 -3.16
C ILE A 397 38.56 -3.30 -4.39
N ASP A 398 37.28 -3.37 -4.77
CA ASP A 398 36.71 -2.55 -5.83
C ASP A 398 35.97 -1.36 -5.22
N LEU A 399 36.49 -0.16 -5.47
CA LEU A 399 35.95 1.12 -4.97
C LEU A 399 35.21 1.93 -6.05
N THR A 400 34.85 1.30 -7.18
CA THR A 400 34.17 2.00 -8.26
C THR A 400 32.69 2.25 -7.91
N PRO A 401 32.21 3.50 -7.91
CA PRO A 401 30.81 3.80 -7.60
C PRO A 401 29.83 3.22 -8.63
N PRO A 402 28.59 2.86 -8.21
CA PRO A 402 27.50 2.62 -9.15
C PRO A 402 26.98 3.95 -9.73
N TYR A 403 26.29 3.87 -10.87
CA TYR A 403 25.58 4.98 -11.51
C TYR A 403 24.22 4.50 -12.05
N ILE A 404 23.28 5.43 -12.25
CA ILE A 404 21.96 5.11 -12.83
C ILE A 404 22.10 4.97 -14.34
N ILE A 405 21.69 3.83 -14.88
CA ILE A 405 21.61 3.54 -16.32
C ILE A 405 20.38 4.21 -16.93
N SER A 406 19.23 4.06 -16.27
CA SER A 406 17.94 4.58 -16.73
C SER A 406 17.01 4.83 -15.56
N MET A 407 16.12 5.80 -15.70
CA MET A 407 15.06 6.09 -14.75
C MET A 407 13.82 6.57 -15.49
N ASP A 408 12.65 6.13 -15.03
CA ASP A 408 11.38 6.57 -15.60
C ASP A 408 11.22 8.09 -15.44
N SER A 409 10.97 8.76 -16.57
CA SER A 409 10.76 10.20 -16.64
C SER A 409 9.86 10.53 -17.84
N GLY A 410 8.99 11.53 -17.71
CA GLY A 410 8.13 12.00 -18.81
C GLY A 410 6.77 12.51 -18.36
N ALA A 411 6.01 13.04 -19.33
CA ALA A 411 4.68 13.62 -19.09
C ALA A 411 3.52 12.60 -19.15
N ASP A 412 3.77 11.41 -19.70
CA ASP A 412 2.76 10.37 -19.95
C ASP A 412 3.06 9.10 -19.13
N LEU A 413 3.32 9.28 -17.83
CA LEU A 413 3.46 8.17 -16.89
C LEU A 413 2.09 7.66 -16.44
N SER A 414 1.96 6.35 -16.25
CA SER A 414 0.80 5.76 -15.59
C SER A 414 0.66 6.32 -14.18
N LEU A 415 -0.58 6.50 -13.73
CA LEU A 415 -0.84 7.00 -12.37
C LEU A 415 -0.60 5.93 -11.30
N ASP A 416 -0.50 4.67 -11.70
CA ASP A 416 -0.42 3.51 -10.82
C ASP A 416 0.86 2.69 -11.01
N ASP A 417 1.60 2.88 -12.11
CA ASP A 417 2.84 2.12 -12.36
C ASP A 417 3.96 2.66 -11.47
N PRO A 418 4.81 1.78 -10.90
CA PRO A 418 5.96 2.23 -10.11
C PRO A 418 6.94 3.04 -10.95
N ILE A 419 7.71 3.90 -10.29
CA ILE A 419 8.86 4.56 -10.90
C ILE A 419 10.07 3.64 -10.76
N GLU A 420 10.66 3.21 -11.88
CA GLU A 420 11.83 2.33 -11.88
C GLU A 420 13.13 3.09 -12.17
N ALA A 421 14.18 2.79 -11.40
CA ALA A 421 15.54 3.29 -11.59
C ALA A 421 16.53 2.11 -11.63
N VAL A 422 17.22 1.94 -12.75
CA VAL A 422 18.16 0.84 -13.00
C VAL A 422 19.58 1.30 -12.74
N PHE A 423 20.32 0.60 -11.87
CA PHE A 423 21.70 0.88 -11.53
C PHE A 423 22.69 -0.02 -12.29
N SER A 424 23.91 0.47 -12.47
CA SER A 424 24.99 -0.23 -13.18
C SER A 424 25.61 -1.39 -12.42
N LYS A 425 25.32 -1.51 -11.12
CA LYS A 425 25.77 -2.60 -10.25
C LYS A 425 24.63 -3.08 -9.36
N ASN A 426 24.76 -4.30 -8.85
CA ASN A 426 23.88 -4.84 -7.83
C ASN A 426 24.00 -3.99 -6.56
N LEU A 427 22.86 -3.74 -5.91
CA LEU A 427 22.72 -2.86 -4.76
C LEU A 427 22.71 -3.66 -3.45
N LEU A 428 23.18 -3.02 -2.38
CA LEU A 428 22.82 -3.39 -1.02
C LEU A 428 21.37 -2.98 -0.79
N SER A 429 20.48 -3.96 -0.70
CA SER A 429 19.05 -3.79 -0.50
C SER A 429 18.74 -3.08 0.83
N SER A 430 19.56 -3.27 1.86
CA SER A 430 19.47 -2.54 3.13
C SER A 430 19.70 -1.02 2.99
N SER A 431 20.48 -0.59 1.99
CA SER A 431 20.72 0.83 1.72
C SER A 431 19.57 1.50 0.94
N VAL A 432 18.65 0.72 0.37
CA VAL A 432 17.52 1.20 -0.42
C VAL A 432 16.31 1.39 0.49
N ASN A 433 16.30 2.52 1.19
CA ASN A 433 15.27 2.90 2.14
C ASN A 433 14.88 4.39 1.96
N SER A 434 13.89 4.87 2.71
CA SER A 434 13.41 6.26 2.53
C SER A 434 14.30 7.35 3.16
N GLU A 435 15.36 6.98 3.88
CA GLU A 435 16.41 7.94 4.24
C GLU A 435 17.19 8.38 2.99
N HIS A 436 17.35 7.46 2.03
CA HIS A 436 18.14 7.71 0.82
C HIS A 436 17.31 7.94 -0.43
N ILE A 437 16.03 7.60 -0.42
CA ILE A 437 15.12 7.79 -1.55
C ILE A 437 13.88 8.53 -1.06
N ASN A 438 13.64 9.70 -1.61
CA ASN A 438 12.46 10.49 -1.30
C ASN A 438 11.57 10.67 -2.52
N LEU A 439 10.26 10.73 -2.33
CA LEU A 439 9.28 11.07 -3.37
C LEU A 439 8.36 12.16 -2.84
N VAL A 440 8.36 13.31 -3.52
CA VAL A 440 7.53 14.45 -3.15
C VAL A 440 6.70 14.91 -4.32
N LYS A 441 5.48 15.35 -4.01
CA LYS A 441 4.61 16.09 -4.93
C LYS A 441 4.99 17.57 -4.87
N VAL A 442 5.18 18.22 -6.02
CA VAL A 442 5.56 19.64 -6.05
C VAL A 442 4.43 20.52 -5.49
N PRO A 443 4.71 21.51 -4.61
CA PRO A 443 6.03 22.11 -4.33
C PRO A 443 6.86 21.52 -3.19
N ASN A 444 6.39 20.51 -2.44
CA ASN A 444 7.12 19.66 -1.47
C ASN A 444 6.12 18.93 -0.53
N LEU A 445 5.01 18.43 -1.08
CA LEU A 445 4.02 17.68 -0.34
C LEU A 445 4.47 16.22 -0.28
N PRO A 446 4.47 15.58 0.89
CA PRO A 446 4.88 14.21 1.00
C PRO A 446 3.87 13.29 0.32
N VAL A 447 4.37 12.17 -0.19
CA VAL A 447 3.59 11.12 -0.85
C VAL A 447 3.84 9.81 -0.12
N ASN A 448 2.85 8.95 -0.04
CA ASN A 448 3.08 7.59 0.44
C ASN A 448 3.75 6.78 -0.66
N TYR A 449 4.91 6.23 -0.34
CA TYR A 449 5.62 5.32 -1.21
C TYR A 449 6.32 4.24 -0.41
N TRP A 450 6.58 3.12 -1.08
CA TRP A 450 7.36 2.03 -0.55
C TRP A 450 8.32 1.54 -1.62
N LEU A 451 9.44 1.01 -1.15
CA LEU A 451 10.57 0.67 -2.00
C LEU A 451 10.64 -0.85 -2.17
N ARG A 452 11.18 -1.25 -3.31
CA ARG A 452 11.55 -2.64 -3.59
C ARG A 452 12.76 -2.64 -4.49
N VAL A 453 13.70 -3.54 -4.22
CA VAL A 453 14.77 -3.88 -5.15
C VAL A 453 14.32 -5.07 -5.98
N VAL A 454 14.35 -4.88 -7.30
CA VAL A 454 14.03 -5.88 -8.32
C VAL A 454 15.33 -6.21 -9.06
N ASP A 455 15.56 -7.49 -9.36
CA ASP A 455 16.74 -7.99 -10.09
C ASP A 455 18.10 -7.53 -9.51
N ASN A 456 18.16 -7.27 -8.19
CA ASN A 456 19.31 -6.78 -7.43
C ASN A 456 19.83 -5.38 -7.81
N ASN A 457 19.48 -4.81 -8.96
CA ASN A 457 20.00 -3.52 -9.42
C ASN A 457 18.92 -2.49 -9.78
N THR A 458 17.65 -2.87 -9.76
CA THR A 458 16.54 -1.98 -10.13
C THR A 458 15.77 -1.58 -8.89
N VAL A 459 15.74 -0.28 -8.60
CA VAL A 459 14.91 0.26 -7.52
C VAL A 459 13.54 0.62 -8.08
N SER A 460 12.52 -0.01 -7.52
CA SER A 460 11.11 0.20 -7.85
C SER A 460 10.46 1.01 -6.73
N VAL A 461 10.17 2.29 -7.00
CA VAL A 461 9.45 3.19 -6.11
C VAL A 461 7.96 3.06 -6.39
N ARG A 462 7.28 2.26 -5.56
CA ARG A 462 5.82 2.13 -5.62
C ARG A 462 5.17 3.21 -4.78
N HIS A 463 4.00 3.67 -5.20
CA HIS A 463 3.30 4.77 -4.56
C HIS A 463 1.80 4.55 -4.60
N ASP A 464 1.07 5.32 -3.79
CA ASP A 464 -0.36 5.48 -3.97
C ASP A 464 -0.64 6.18 -5.32
N ARG A 465 -1.83 5.95 -5.88
CA ARG A 465 -2.23 6.53 -7.17
C ARG A 465 -1.92 8.02 -7.25
N PHE A 466 -1.19 8.42 -8.29
CA PHE A 466 -0.85 9.81 -8.53
C PHE A 466 -2.06 10.65 -8.97
N ASP A 467 -2.00 11.93 -8.63
CA ASP A 467 -2.94 12.92 -9.10
C ASP A 467 -2.62 13.26 -10.56
N PRO A 468 -3.63 13.32 -11.45
CA PRO A 468 -3.40 13.69 -12.84
C PRO A 468 -2.85 15.12 -12.95
N LEU A 469 -2.02 15.37 -13.98
CA LEU A 469 -1.44 16.68 -14.29
C LEU A 469 -0.65 17.31 -13.13
N THR A 470 -0.11 16.48 -12.25
CA THR A 470 0.67 16.89 -11.08
C THR A 470 2.10 16.44 -11.25
N GLN A 471 3.05 17.30 -10.87
CA GLN A 471 4.47 16.95 -10.88
C GLN A 471 4.88 16.24 -9.58
N TYR A 472 5.65 15.16 -9.76
CA TYR A 472 6.29 14.40 -8.69
C TYR A 472 7.79 14.36 -8.93
N THR A 473 8.57 14.51 -7.87
CA THR A 473 10.03 14.57 -7.92
C THR A 473 10.60 13.49 -7.01
N PRO A 474 11.04 12.35 -7.58
CA PRO A 474 11.84 11.38 -6.85
C PRO A 474 13.29 11.88 -6.71
N THR A 475 13.84 11.80 -5.51
CA THR A 475 15.20 12.20 -5.17
C THR A 475 15.95 11.01 -4.60
N PHE A 476 17.09 10.70 -5.19
CA PHE A 476 18.01 9.66 -4.74
C PHE A 476 19.20 10.35 -4.08
N SER A 477 19.70 9.82 -2.96
CA SER A 477 20.85 10.34 -2.22
C SER A 477 22.04 9.38 -2.27
N SER A 478 23.24 9.90 -1.99
CA SER A 478 24.48 9.11 -2.01
C SER A 478 24.58 8.04 -0.92
N GLY A 479 23.55 7.87 -0.08
CA GLY A 479 23.52 6.80 0.91
C GLY A 479 23.17 5.42 0.33
N ILE A 480 22.68 5.36 -0.91
CA ILE A 480 22.49 4.09 -1.64
C ILE A 480 23.86 3.50 -1.94
N GLN A 481 24.04 2.21 -1.67
CA GLN A 481 25.32 1.50 -1.85
C GLN A 481 25.18 0.30 -2.79
N ASP A 482 26.23 0.00 -3.55
CA ASP A 482 26.36 -1.26 -4.27
C ASP A 482 26.70 -2.44 -3.32
N ILE A 483 26.62 -3.68 -3.81
CA ILE A 483 26.98 -4.90 -3.06
C ILE A 483 28.44 -4.91 -2.59
N LEU A 484 29.28 -4.01 -3.11
CA LEU A 484 30.68 -3.83 -2.77
C LEU A 484 30.86 -2.67 -1.76
N GLN A 485 29.76 -2.17 -1.18
CA GLN A 485 29.69 -1.07 -0.21
C GLN A 485 30.14 0.30 -0.78
N ASN A 486 30.11 0.47 -2.09
CA ASN A 486 30.39 1.75 -2.73
C ASN A 486 29.13 2.59 -2.83
N CYS A 487 29.18 3.79 -2.27
CA CYS A 487 28.12 4.77 -2.41
C CYS A 487 27.88 5.13 -3.88
N TRP A 488 26.62 5.13 -4.27
CA TRP A 488 26.17 5.83 -5.46
C TRP A 488 26.53 7.30 -5.34
N TYR A 489 27.07 7.86 -6.42
CA TYR A 489 27.43 9.26 -6.47
C TYR A 489 26.58 9.97 -7.51
N PRO A 490 25.57 10.76 -7.10
CA PRO A 490 24.85 11.61 -8.05
C PRO A 490 25.81 12.64 -8.63
N CYS A 491 26.10 12.54 -9.93
CA CYS A 491 26.53 13.70 -10.70
C CYS A 491 25.25 14.52 -10.98
N VAL A 492 25.24 15.84 -10.78
CA VAL A 492 24.13 16.68 -11.26
C VAL A 492 24.65 17.55 -12.39
N CYS A 493 23.85 17.60 -13.44
CA CYS A 493 24.13 18.21 -14.71
C CYS A 493 23.67 19.67 -14.71
N ASP A 494 24.57 20.60 -15.05
CA ASP A 494 24.25 22.01 -15.25
C ASP A 494 24.73 22.42 -16.66
N ASP A 495 24.13 21.83 -17.70
CA ASP A 495 24.32 22.26 -19.10
C ASP A 495 22.98 22.72 -19.71
N PRO A 496 22.86 24.00 -20.14
CA PRO A 496 21.71 24.51 -20.89
C PRO A 496 21.45 23.81 -22.24
N GLY A 497 22.35 22.91 -22.67
CA GLY A 497 22.29 22.19 -23.95
C GLY A 497 21.58 20.83 -23.95
N GLY A 498 21.17 20.31 -22.78
CA GLY A 498 20.41 19.04 -22.72
C GLY A 498 21.26 17.78 -22.94
N SER A 499 22.53 17.76 -22.54
CA SER A 499 23.30 16.51 -22.43
C SER A 499 23.77 16.29 -21.00
N CYS A 500 23.25 15.24 -20.35
CA CYS A 500 23.84 14.71 -19.13
C CYS A 500 25.19 14.07 -19.50
N ALA A 501 26.29 14.77 -19.28
CA ALA A 501 27.60 14.14 -19.25
C ALA A 501 28.04 14.13 -17.78
N CYS A 502 27.87 12.99 -17.10
CA CYS A 502 28.76 12.72 -15.97
C CYS A 502 30.18 12.79 -16.54
N ASP A 503 31.02 13.63 -15.93
CA ASP A 503 32.33 13.97 -16.43
C ASP A 503 33.04 12.71 -16.91
N GLN A 504 33.35 12.65 -18.21
CA GLN A 504 34.05 11.54 -18.86
C GLN A 504 35.54 11.51 -18.45
N ASP A 505 35.90 12.06 -17.29
CA ASP A 505 37.26 12.07 -16.77
C ASP A 505 37.41 11.07 -15.61
N PRO A 506 37.88 9.83 -15.87
CA PRO A 506 38.18 8.86 -14.84
C PRO A 506 39.35 9.26 -13.93
N THR A 507 39.93 10.46 -14.08
CA THR A 507 41.07 10.94 -13.29
C THR A 507 40.71 11.96 -12.19
N GLN A 508 39.45 12.42 -12.10
CA GLN A 508 39.02 13.29 -11.00
C GLN A 508 37.77 12.75 -10.27
N PRO A 509 37.91 12.29 -9.01
CA PRO A 509 36.74 12.04 -8.19
C PRO A 509 36.05 13.37 -7.86
N CYS A 510 34.72 13.42 -7.99
CA CYS A 510 33.93 14.57 -7.57
C CYS A 510 34.20 14.87 -6.07
N ALA A 511 34.64 16.08 -5.77
CA ALA A 511 35.05 16.47 -4.42
C ALA A 511 33.85 16.47 -3.45
N ALA A 512 34.05 15.93 -2.25
CA ALA A 512 33.04 15.90 -1.19
C ALA A 512 32.46 17.31 -0.91
N GLY A 513 31.12 17.42 -0.91
CA GLY A 513 30.41 18.62 -0.44
C GLY A 513 29.90 19.61 -1.49
N THR A 514 29.88 19.26 -2.77
CA THR A 514 29.24 20.11 -3.80
C THR A 514 27.79 19.69 -4.03
N ARG A 515 26.86 20.57 -3.63
CA ARG A 515 25.42 20.45 -3.88
C ARG A 515 25.13 20.83 -5.32
N CYS A 516 24.16 20.17 -5.92
CA CYS A 516 23.63 20.58 -7.18
C CYS A 516 22.10 20.40 -7.16
N GLU A 517 21.40 21.45 -7.56
CA GLU A 517 19.94 21.54 -7.57
C GLU A 517 19.44 21.31 -9.00
N GLY A 518 18.43 20.45 -9.17
CA GLY A 518 17.75 20.25 -10.44
C GLY A 518 16.70 21.36 -10.70
N PRO A 519 16.33 21.64 -11.96
CA PRO A 519 15.35 22.67 -12.25
C PRO A 519 13.92 22.18 -11.98
N ASP A 520 13.11 23.10 -11.46
CA ASP A 520 11.64 23.04 -11.48
C ASP A 520 11.14 22.72 -12.90
N VAL A 521 10.23 21.73 -13.03
CA VAL A 521 9.43 21.53 -14.25
C VAL A 521 7.95 21.35 -13.97
#